data_AF-A0A937W819-F1
#
_entry.id   AF-A0A937W819-F1
#
_cell.length_a   1.000
_cell.length_b   1.000
_cell.length_c   1.000
_cell.angle_alpha   90.00
_cell.angle_beta   90.00
_cell.angle_gamma   90.00
#
_symmetry.space_group_name_H-M   'P 1'
#
loop_
_entity.id
_entity.type
_entity.pdbx_description
1 polymer ?
#
loop_
_entity_poly.entity_id
_entity_poly.type
_entity_poly.pdbx_seq_one_letter_code
_entity_poly.pdbx_strand_id
1 'polypeptide(L)'
;MILLDTNIVGTFALIGALDLLFALFAKDKIGISPAVYAELVAGVREGRQFLQSAVKLAGGWEVDAVRVDGGRSDSASKTANVTQRW
;
A
#
# COMPACT_ATOMS: atom_id res chain seq x y z
N MET A 1 1.78 12.32 -3.22
CA MET A 1 1.79 10.86 -3.03
C MET A 1 0.37 10.40 -2.87
N ILE A 2 -0.03 9.38 -3.63
CA ILE A 2 -1.39 8.85 -3.68
C ILE A 2 -1.35 7.46 -3.05
N LEU A 3 -2.15 7.27 -1.99
CA LEU A 3 -2.35 5.97 -1.38
C LEU A 3 -3.62 5.35 -1.92
N LEU A 4 -3.51 4.16 -2.47
CA LEU A 4 -4.64 3.46 -3.07
C LEU A 4 -5.28 2.50 -2.08
N ASP A 5 -6.60 2.50 -2.05
CA ASP A 5 -7.41 1.55 -1.30
C ASP A 5 -7.59 0.23 -2.07
N THR A 6 -7.89 -0.84 -1.35
CA THR A 6 -8.14 -2.19 -1.89
C THR A 6 -9.24 -2.17 -2.95
N ASN A 7 -10.28 -1.37 -2.77
CA ASN A 7 -11.38 -1.27 -3.74
C ASN A 7 -10.94 -0.69 -5.09
N ILE A 8 -10.06 0.31 -5.08
CA ILE A 8 -9.53 0.92 -6.31
C ILE A 8 -8.61 -0.07 -7.01
N VAL A 9 -7.61 -0.60 -6.29
CA VAL A 9 -6.65 -1.56 -6.85
C VAL A 9 -7.36 -2.81 -7.36
N GLY A 10 -8.31 -3.33 -6.58
CA GLY A 10 -9.10 -4.50 -6.92
C GLY A 10 -9.98 -4.30 -8.14
N THR A 11 -10.57 -3.10 -8.31
CA THR A 11 -11.39 -2.79 -9.50
C THR A 11 -10.55 -2.77 -10.76
N PHE A 12 -9.41 -2.08 -10.76
CA PHE A 12 -8.51 -2.05 -11.92
C PHE A 12 -7.92 -3.43 -12.23
N ALA A 13 -7.62 -4.23 -11.19
CA ALA A 13 -7.20 -5.61 -11.36
C ALA A 13 -8.29 -6.49 -11.99
N LEU A 14 -9.54 -6.33 -11.54
CA LEU A 14 -10.69 -7.09 -12.05
C LEU A 14 -10.93 -6.86 -13.54
N ILE A 15 -10.80 -5.62 -14.01
CA ILE A 15 -10.98 -5.26 -15.42
C ILE A 15 -9.69 -5.40 -16.25
N GLY A 16 -8.58 -5.81 -15.63
CA GLY A 16 -7.29 -5.97 -16.31
C GLY A 16 -6.63 -4.67 -16.76
N ALA A 17 -6.91 -3.54 -16.11
CA ALA A 17 -6.45 -2.21 -16.51
C ALA A 17 -5.50 -1.55 -15.49
N LEU A 18 -4.68 -2.33 -14.79
CA LEU A 18 -3.71 -1.80 -13.82
C LEU A 18 -2.66 -0.88 -14.47
N ASP A 19 -2.35 -1.10 -15.74
CA ASP A 19 -1.52 -0.22 -16.57
C ASP A 19 -2.11 1.19 -16.71
N LEU A 20 -3.42 1.31 -16.90
CA LEU A 20 -4.12 2.58 -16.97
C LEU A 20 -4.02 3.36 -15.65
N LEU A 21 -4.12 2.65 -14.52
CA LEU A 21 -3.96 3.24 -13.20
C LEU A 21 -2.56 3.89 -13.04
N PHE A 22 -1.50 3.23 -13.52
CA PHE A 22 -0.16 3.84 -13.52
C PHE A 22 -0.04 4.99 -14.53
N ALA A 23 -0.65 4.87 -15.71
CA ALA A 23 -0.61 5.92 -16.72
C ALA A 23 -1.29 7.21 -16.24
N LEU A 24 -2.44 7.09 -15.55
CA LEU A 24 -3.19 8.20 -14.96
C LEU A 24 -2.36 9.00 -13.95
N PHE A 25 -1.54 8.29 -13.17
CA PHE A 25 -0.76 8.86 -12.07
C PHE A 25 0.75 8.78 -12.33
N ALA A 26 1.17 8.78 -13.59
CA ALA A 26 2.57 8.57 -13.98
C ALA A 26 3.56 9.61 -13.42
N LYS A 27 3.04 10.78 -13.01
CA LYS A 27 3.83 11.87 -12.40
C LYS A 27 3.81 11.86 -10.87
N ASP A 28 2.99 10.99 -10.28
CA ASP A 28 2.77 10.90 -8.84
C ASP A 28 3.45 9.66 -8.28
N LYS A 29 3.94 9.78 -7.04
CA LYS A 29 4.27 8.58 -6.26
C LYS A 29 2.98 7.88 -5.84
N ILE A 30 2.85 6.62 -6.21
CA ILE A 30 1.74 5.74 -5.85
C ILE A 30 2.23 4.71 -4.84
N GLY A 31 1.45 4.50 -3.79
CA GLY A 31 1.71 3.47 -2.80
C GLY A 31 0.43 2.80 -2.33
N ILE A 32 0.61 1.73 -1.57
CA ILE A 32 -0.45 1.10 -0.77
C ILE A 32 0.04 0.93 0.65
N SER A 33 -0.91 0.91 1.58
CA SER A 33 -0.59 0.56 2.96
C SER A 33 -0.31 -0.94 3.09
N PRO A 34 0.41 -1.36 4.15
CA PRO A 34 0.57 -2.77 4.48
C PRO A 34 -0.76 -3.52 4.66
N ALA A 35 -1.80 -2.85 5.17
CA ALA A 35 -3.13 -3.43 5.33
C ALA A 35 -3.77 -3.76 3.98
N VAL A 36 -3.72 -2.83 3.02
CA VAL A 36 -4.21 -3.04 1.65
C VAL A 36 -3.45 -4.18 0.97
N TYR A 37 -2.12 -4.23 1.13
CA TYR A 37 -1.34 -5.36 0.61
C TYR A 37 -1.80 -6.71 1.20
N ALA A 38 -2.01 -6.77 2.52
CA ALA A 38 -2.50 -7.97 3.19
C ALA A 38 -3.88 -8.41 2.69
N GLU A 39 -4.79 -7.46 2.45
CA GLU A 39 -6.12 -7.73 1.89
C GLU A 39 -6.05 -8.30 0.47
N LEU A 40 -5.19 -7.74 -0.39
CA LEU A 40 -4.99 -8.26 -1.74
C LEU A 40 -4.46 -9.70 -1.72
N VAL A 41 -3.48 -9.99 -0.85
CA VAL A 41 -2.94 -11.34 -0.67
C VAL A 41 -3.99 -12.31 -0.13
N ALA A 42 -4.79 -11.89 0.85
CA ALA A 42 -5.89 -12.68 1.39
C ALA A 42 -6.92 -13.01 0.29
N GLY A 43 -7.31 -12.02 -0.51
CA GLY A 43 -8.23 -12.21 -1.64
C GLY A 43 -7.72 -13.23 -2.66
N VAL A 44 -6.42 -13.21 -2.99
CA VAL A 44 -5.82 -14.25 -3.87
C VAL A 44 -5.93 -15.64 -3.25
N ARG A 45 -5.69 -15.79 -1.95
CA ARG A 45 -5.81 -17.06 -1.23
C ARG A 45 -7.25 -17.58 -1.17
N GLU A 46 -8.24 -16.68 -1.15
CA GLU A 46 -9.67 -17.00 -1.25
C GLU A 46 -10.13 -17.39 -2.67
N GLY A 47 -9.22 -17.40 -3.64
CA GLY A 47 -9.52 -17.79 -5.03
C GLY A 47 -9.81 -16.62 -5.97
N ARG A 48 -9.65 -15.37 -5.54
CA ARG A 48 -9.80 -14.17 -6.39
C ARG A 48 -8.53 -13.97 -7.23
N GLN A 49 -8.32 -14.86 -8.19
CA GLN A 49 -7.09 -14.90 -9.00
C GLN A 49 -6.84 -13.62 -9.80
N PHE A 50 -7.88 -12.83 -10.12
CA PHE A 50 -7.73 -11.53 -10.78
C PHE A 50 -6.90 -10.52 -9.96
N LEU A 51 -6.81 -10.68 -8.63
CA LEU A 51 -5.97 -9.85 -7.77
C LEU A 51 -4.48 -10.19 -7.86
N GLN A 52 -4.12 -11.31 -8.48
CA GLN A 52 -2.74 -11.80 -8.50
C GLN A 52 -1.79 -10.83 -9.23
N SER A 53 -2.29 -10.16 -10.28
CA SER A 53 -1.53 -9.11 -10.98
C SER A 53 -1.26 -7.90 -10.09
N ALA A 54 -2.23 -7.49 -9.27
CA ALA A 54 -2.05 -6.41 -8.30
C ALA A 54 -1.00 -6.75 -7.24
N VAL A 55 -1.03 -7.98 -6.69
CA VAL A 55 -0.04 -8.44 -5.70
C VAL A 55 1.38 -8.47 -6.29
N LYS A 56 1.53 -8.97 -7.53
CA LYS A 56 2.84 -9.00 -8.21
C LYS A 56 3.39 -7.59 -8.43
N LEU A 57 2.54 -6.65 -8.86
CA LEU A 57 2.94 -5.27 -9.11
C LEU A 57 3.23 -4.51 -7.81
N ALA A 58 2.48 -4.78 -6.74
CA ALA A 58 2.68 -4.20 -5.42
C ALA A 58 4.06 -4.49 -4.83
N GLY A 59 4.72 -5.60 -5.22
CA GLY A 59 6.11 -5.87 -4.86
C GLY A 59 7.12 -4.84 -5.39
N GLY A 60 6.73 -4.02 -6.38
CA GLY A 60 7.48 -2.87 -6.87
C GLY A 60 6.91 -1.51 -6.45
N TRP A 61 5.85 -1.47 -5.64
CA TRP A 61 5.27 -0.22 -5.13
C TRP A 61 6.03 0.24 -3.89
N GLU A 62 6.06 1.55 -3.63
CA GLU A 62 6.53 2.08 -2.35
C GLU A 62 5.45 1.70 -1.32
N VAL A 63 5.67 0.59 -0.59
CA VAL A 63 4.81 0.17 0.52
C VAL A 63 5.13 1.09 1.68
N ASP A 64 4.46 2.24 1.70
CA ASP A 64 4.67 3.20 2.75
C ASP A 64 3.93 2.70 3.99
N ALA A 65 4.70 2.34 5.02
CA ALA A 65 4.18 1.98 6.33
C ALA A 65 3.68 3.26 7.01
N VAL A 66 2.57 3.80 6.50
CA VAL A 66 1.90 4.93 7.13
C VAL A 66 1.40 4.43 8.47
N ARG A 67 2.13 4.78 9.52
CA ARG A 67 1.70 4.60 10.90
C ARG A 67 0.46 5.48 11.06
N VAL A 68 -0.71 4.88 10.97
CA VAL A 68 -1.97 5.53 11.31
C VAL A 68 -1.96 5.65 12.84
N ASP A 69 -1.28 6.67 13.37
CA ASP A 69 -1.47 7.09 14.75
C ASP A 69 -2.90 7.64 14.83
N GLY A 70 -3.82 6.75 15.17
CA GLY A 70 -5.18 7.10 15.52
C GLY A 70 -5.15 8.17 16.60
N GLY A 71 -5.82 9.29 16.34
CA GLY A 71 -5.81 10.46 17.20
C GLY A 71 -6.04 10.11 18.67
N ARG A 72 -4.98 10.26 19.47
CA ARG A 72 -5.06 10.66 20.86
C ARG A 72 -3.95 11.67 21.09
N SER A 73 -4.36 12.94 21.17
CA SER A 73 -3.55 13.99 21.78
C SER A 73 -3.31 13.60 23.23
N ASP A 74 -2.12 13.12 23.55
CA ASP A 74 -1.56 13.21 24.90
C ASP A 74 -0.07 13.51 24.78
N SER A 75 0.25 14.74 25.17
CA SER A 75 1.60 15.27 25.34
C SER A 75 2.40 14.38 26.32
N ALA A 76 3.51 13.78 25.89
CA ALA A 76 4.67 13.54 26.75
C ALA A 76 5.88 12.94 26.01
N SER A 77 7.00 13.66 26.16
CA SER A 77 8.33 13.13 26.49
C SER A 77 9.15 12.31 25.48
N LYS A 78 10.19 13.00 24.99
CA LYS A 78 11.64 12.65 24.94
C LYS A 78 12.08 11.21 24.61
N THR A 79 13.27 11.18 23.97
CA THR A 79 14.31 10.11 23.93
C THR A 79 14.27 9.30 22.63
N ALA A 80 15.34 9.03 21.88
CA ALA A 80 16.72 9.53 21.82
C ALA A 80 17.31 9.10 20.46
N ASN A 81 18.30 9.85 19.98
CA ASN A 81 19.26 9.37 18.98
C ASN A 81 19.89 8.04 19.44
N VAL A 82 19.76 6.98 18.66
CA VAL A 82 20.64 5.81 18.76
C VAL A 82 21.30 5.57 17.42
N THR A 83 22.48 6.16 17.30
CA THR A 83 23.57 5.69 16.45
C THR A 83 24.20 4.47 17.12
N GLN A 84 24.19 3.31 16.48
CA GLN A 84 25.16 2.21 16.69
C GLN A 84 25.33 1.57 15.30
N ARG A 85 26.45 1.64 14.57
CA ARG A 85 27.90 1.53 14.85
C ARG A 85 28.31 0.12 15.29
N TRP A 86 29.04 -0.52 14.35
CA TRP A 86 29.74 -1.82 14.30
C TRP A 86 28.89 -3.03 13.93
#